data_AF-S8CUF4-F1
#
_entry.id   AF-S8CUF4-F1
#
_cell.length_a   1.000
_cell.length_b   1.000
_cell.length_c   1.000
_cell.angle_alpha   90.00
_cell.angle_beta   90.00
_cell.angle_gamma   90.00
#
_symmetry.space_group_name_H-M   'P 1'
#
loop_
_entity.id
_entity.type
_entity.pdbx_description
1 polymer ?
#
loop_
_entity_poly.entity_id
_entity_poly.type
_entity_poly.pdbx_seq_one_letter_code
_entity_poly.pdbx_strand_id
1 'polypeptide(L)'
;QPYRCNQKWVVSLTPLPHNGSGSLVKGNGACRVCERKLNGSDHYLFCSIACKVEAKSGEAEKRRSQKDGTSDDRRRSGVGSRKRARKGVPRRA
;
A
#
# COMPACT_ATOMS: atom_id res chain seq x y z
N GLN A 1 1.49 -11.17 -2.17
CA GLN A 1 1.59 -12.62 -1.88
C GLN A 1 0.19 -13.18 -1.64
N PRO A 2 -0.23 -14.23 -2.36
CA PRO A 2 -1.49 -14.91 -2.10
C PRO A 2 -1.46 -15.65 -0.75
N TYR A 3 -2.60 -15.72 -0.07
CA TYR A 3 -2.80 -16.51 1.14
C TYR A 3 -4.15 -17.21 1.10
N ARG A 4 -4.36 -18.21 1.97
CA ARG A 4 -5.66 -18.88 2.11
C ARG A 4 -6.54 -18.10 3.10
N CYS A 5 -7.72 -17.71 2.65
CA CYS A 5 -8.80 -17.17 3.47
C CYS A 5 -10.09 -17.91 3.10
N ASN A 6 -10.78 -18.50 4.08
CA ASN A 6 -12.02 -19.26 3.83
C ASN A 6 -11.87 -20.26 2.67
N GLN A 7 -10.78 -21.04 2.69
CA GLN A 7 -10.41 -22.03 1.67
C GLN A 7 -10.11 -21.48 0.26
N LYS A 8 -10.16 -20.15 0.04
CA LYS A 8 -9.85 -19.51 -1.25
C LYS A 8 -8.47 -18.86 -1.21
N TRP A 9 -7.77 -18.89 -2.33
CA TRP A 9 -6.55 -18.10 -2.53
C TRP A 9 -6.92 -16.66 -2.81
N VAL A 10 -6.45 -15.76 -1.95
CA VAL A 10 -6.73 -14.32 -2.04
C VAL A 10 -5.45 -13.51 -1.89
N VAL A 11 -5.43 -12.30 -2.43
CA VAL A 11 -4.35 -11.34 -2.21
C VAL A 11 -4.88 -10.22 -1.33
N SER A 12 -4.12 -9.83 -0.30
CA SER A 12 -4.55 -8.77 0.59
C SER A 12 -4.46 -7.40 -0.09
N LEU A 13 -5.48 -6.58 0.15
CA LEU A 13 -5.49 -5.18 -0.30
C LEU A 13 -4.43 -4.38 0.44
N THR A 14 -4.49 -4.41 1.77
CA THR A 14 -3.49 -3.84 2.66
C THR A 14 -2.55 -4.93 3.16
N PRO A 15 -1.36 -4.58 3.65
CA PRO A 15 -0.54 -5.56 4.32
C PRO A 15 -1.23 -6.11 5.58
N LEU A 16 -1.16 -7.42 5.77
CA LEU A 16 -1.75 -8.08 6.93
C LEU A 16 -0.94 -7.73 8.21
N PRO A 17 -1.60 -7.60 9.38
CA PRO A 17 -0.93 -7.35 10.64
C PRO A 17 0.00 -8.50 11.03
N HIS A 18 1.09 -8.16 11.71
CA HIS A 18 2.13 -9.12 12.01
C HIS A 18 1.78 -10.02 13.20
N ASN A 19 1.29 -11.23 12.94
CA ASN A 19 1.25 -12.29 13.95
C ASN A 19 2.64 -12.95 14.12
N GLY A 20 3.70 -12.15 14.31
CA GLY A 20 5.05 -12.64 14.60
C GLY A 20 5.91 -13.06 13.40
N SER A 21 5.37 -13.17 12.18
CA SER A 21 6.14 -13.59 10.98
C SER A 21 7.03 -12.48 10.35
N GLY A 22 7.35 -11.44 11.12
CA GLY A 22 7.65 -10.08 10.64
C GLY A 22 9.06 -9.64 10.70
N SER A 23 9.96 -10.58 10.43
CA SER A 23 11.34 -10.23 10.22
C SER A 23 11.39 -9.28 9.02
N LEU A 24 11.70 -8.02 9.31
CA LEU A 24 12.21 -7.09 8.31
C LEU A 24 13.51 -7.71 7.81
N VAL A 25 13.54 -8.05 6.52
CA VAL A 25 14.72 -8.62 5.89
C VAL A 25 15.23 -7.57 4.93
N LYS A 26 16.48 -7.15 5.09
CA LYS A 26 17.14 -6.29 4.11
C LYS A 26 17.69 -7.15 2.98
N GLY A 27 17.32 -6.82 1.74
CA GLY A 27 17.87 -7.46 0.55
C GLY A 27 16.88 -8.33 -0.23
N ASN A 28 17.43 -9.33 -0.92
CA ASN A 28 16.66 -10.17 -1.83
C ASN A 28 15.59 -10.98 -1.07
N GLY A 29 14.37 -10.95 -1.59
CA GLY A 29 13.23 -11.66 -1.03
C GLY A 29 12.39 -10.89 0.00
N ALA A 30 12.61 -9.58 0.11
CA ALA A 30 11.74 -8.69 0.86
C ALA A 30 10.81 -7.87 -0.05
N CYS A 31 9.71 -7.40 0.51
CA CYS A 31 8.82 -6.46 -0.15
C CYS A 31 9.56 -5.15 -0.41
N ARG A 32 9.53 -4.66 -1.65
CA ARG A 32 10.23 -3.44 -2.04
C ARG A 32 9.74 -2.14 -1.37
N VAL A 33 8.61 -2.17 -0.68
CA VAL A 33 8.01 -0.98 -0.06
C VAL A 33 8.12 -1.00 1.46
N CYS A 34 7.80 -2.14 2.08
CA CYS A 34 7.74 -2.26 3.53
C CYS A 34 8.78 -3.23 4.10
N GLU A 35 9.70 -3.71 3.27
CA GLU A 35 10.85 -4.57 3.62
C GLU A 35 10.48 -5.87 4.36
N ARG A 36 9.22 -6.29 4.27
CA ARG A 36 8.76 -7.55 4.87
C ARG A 36 9.20 -8.73 4.03
N LYS A 37 9.68 -9.79 4.69
CA LYS A 37 9.98 -11.07 4.03
C LYS A 37 8.78 -11.57 3.22
N LEU A 38 9.02 -11.96 1.97
CA LEU A 38 8.02 -12.55 1.08
C LEU A 38 8.16 -14.07 1.08
N ASN A 39 7.05 -14.78 1.16
CA ASN A 39 7.04 -16.21 0.89
C ASN A 39 7.02 -16.40 -0.64
N GLY A 40 8.03 -17.08 -1.17
CA GLY A 40 8.24 -17.16 -2.61
C GLY A 40 8.82 -15.87 -3.18
N SER A 41 9.95 -15.42 -2.60
CA SER A 41 10.76 -14.30 -3.08
C SER A 41 11.04 -14.31 -4.58
N ASP A 42 11.07 -15.50 -5.16
CA ASP A 42 11.41 -15.73 -6.56
C ASP A 42 10.23 -15.40 -7.50
N HIS A 43 9.01 -15.35 -6.95
CA HIS A 43 7.77 -15.11 -7.70
C HIS A 43 7.06 -13.81 -7.32
N TYR A 44 7.37 -13.25 -6.15
CA TYR A 44 6.67 -12.07 -5.62
C TYR A 44 7.65 -10.97 -5.23
N LEU A 45 7.30 -9.73 -5.58
CA LEU A 45 8.06 -8.52 -5.22
C LEU A 45 7.34 -7.66 -4.16
N PHE A 46 6.06 -7.93 -3.92
CA PHE A 46 5.20 -7.15 -3.02
C PHE A 46 4.33 -8.06 -2.14
N CYS A 47 4.18 -7.66 -0.88
CA CYS A 47 3.37 -8.42 0.07
C CYS A 47 1.87 -8.23 -0.16
N SER A 48 1.43 -7.04 -0.61
CA SER A 48 0.03 -6.64 -0.77
C SER A 48 -0.19 -5.78 -2.01
N ILE A 49 -1.46 -5.58 -2.39
CA ILE A 49 -1.84 -4.71 -3.51
C ILE A 49 -1.45 -3.25 -3.22
N ALA A 50 -1.66 -2.76 -1.99
CA ALA A 50 -1.26 -1.41 -1.59
C ALA A 50 0.24 -1.16 -1.82
N CYS A 51 1.10 -2.08 -1.39
CA CYS A 51 2.55 -1.96 -1.62
C CYS A 51 2.91 -1.98 -3.12
N LYS A 52 2.17 -2.73 -3.94
CA LYS A 52 2.40 -2.73 -5.40
C LYS A 52 2.01 -1.38 -6.02
N VAL A 53 0.94 -0.77 -5.54
CA VAL A 53 0.47 0.56 -6.03
C VAL A 53 1.44 1.65 -5.58
N GLU A 54 1.86 1.63 -4.33
CA GLU A 54 2.79 2.61 -3.74
C GLU A 54 4.14 2.64 -4.48
N ALA A 55 4.67 1.47 -4.82
CA ALA A 55 5.88 1.37 -5.64
C ALA A 55 5.70 2.00 -7.03
N LYS A 56 4.56 1.79 -7.68
CA LYS A 56 4.26 2.38 -8.98
C LYS A 56 4.13 3.91 -8.92
N SER A 57 3.58 4.45 -7.82
CA SER A 57 3.54 5.91 -7.62
C SER A 57 4.93 6.50 -7.39
N GLY A 58 5.80 5.83 -6.63
CA GLY A 58 7.18 6.30 -6.42
C GLY A 58 8.06 6.20 -7.68
N GLU A 59 7.85 5.19 -8.53
CA GLU A 59 8.54 5.08 -9.83
C GLU A 59 8.09 6.16 -10.83
N ALA A 60 6.82 6.59 -10.76
CA ALA A 60 6.34 7.71 -11.56
C ALA A 60 7.00 9.04 -11.16
N GLU A 61 7.39 9.21 -9.89
CA GLU A 61 8.10 10.39 -9.39
C GLU A 61 9.55 10.46 -9.90
N LYS A 62 10.24 9.31 -9.98
CA LYS A 62 11.56 9.21 -10.63
C LYS A 62 11.51 9.54 -12.12
N ARG A 63 10.41 9.20 -12.81
CA ARG A 63 10.20 9.57 -14.22
C ARG A 63 9.79 11.04 -14.40
N ARG A 64 9.18 11.67 -13.40
CA ARG A 64 8.84 13.10 -13.40
C ARG A 64 10.03 14.00 -13.08
N SER A 65 11.00 13.51 -12.30
CA SER A 65 12.22 14.26 -11.98
C SER A 65 13.18 14.46 -13.16
N GLN A 66 12.91 13.88 -14.34
CA GLN A 66 13.66 14.14 -15.59
C GLN A 66 12.97 15.13 -16.54
N LYS A 67 11.84 15.71 -16.15
CA LYS A 67 11.20 16.80 -16.91
C LYS A 67 10.59 17.79 -15.93
N ASP A 68 11.37 18.74 -15.45
CA ASP A 68 10.81 20.04 -15.07
C ASP A 68 11.88 21.12 -15.05
N GLY A 69 12.06 21.74 -16.22
CA GLY A 69 12.44 23.13 -16.32
C GLY A 69 11.35 23.82 -17.13
N THR A 70 10.34 24.37 -16.46
CA THR A 70 9.85 25.75 -16.64
C THR A 70 8.62 26.00 -15.78
N SER A 71 8.74 27.05 -14.96
CA SER A 71 7.75 27.73 -14.13
C SER A 71 6.47 28.16 -14.86
N ASP A 72 5.31 28.14 -14.19
CA ASP A 72 4.49 29.34 -13.98
C ASP A 72 3.40 29.18 -12.90
N ASP A 73 3.07 30.33 -12.32
CA ASP A 73 2.15 30.71 -11.25
C ASP A 73 0.67 30.30 -11.42
N ARG A 74 -0.04 30.05 -10.30
CA ARG A 74 -1.38 30.62 -9.93
C ARG A 74 -2.21 29.76 -8.96
N ARG A 75 -2.34 30.29 -7.73
CA ARG A 75 -3.55 30.51 -6.90
C ARG A 75 -4.68 29.45 -6.79
N ARG A 76 -5.07 29.27 -5.51
CA ARG A 76 -6.43 29.33 -4.91
C ARG A 76 -7.17 28.04 -4.50
N SER A 77 -7.29 27.90 -3.17
CA SER A 77 -8.50 27.61 -2.35
C SER A 77 -9.29 26.30 -2.53
N GLY A 78 -9.12 25.40 -1.55
CA GLY A 78 -10.14 24.87 -0.64
C GLY A 78 -11.38 24.14 -1.18
N VAL A 79 -11.54 22.85 -0.84
CA VAL A 79 -12.85 22.19 -0.64
C VAL A 79 -12.74 21.11 0.43
N GLY A 80 -13.58 21.23 1.47
CA GLY A 80 -13.58 20.41 2.68
C GLY A 80 -13.94 18.94 2.50
N SER A 81 -13.27 18.09 3.29
CA SER A 81 -13.57 16.67 3.39
C SER A 81 -14.86 16.45 4.19
N ARG A 82 -15.93 16.03 3.52
CA ARG A 82 -17.19 15.61 4.17
C ARG A 82 -16.92 14.38 5.05
N LYS A 83 -16.87 14.56 6.37
CA LYS A 83 -16.79 13.47 7.34
C LYS A 83 -18.14 12.73 7.36
N ARG A 84 -18.18 11.49 6.89
CA ARG A 84 -19.37 10.62 7.05
C ARG A 84 -19.50 10.22 8.51
N ALA A 85 -20.64 10.54 9.13
CA ALA A 85 -20.95 10.16 10.51
C ALA A 85 -21.10 8.63 10.64
N ARG A 86 -20.59 8.06 11.73
CA ARG A 86 -20.69 6.62 12.02
C ARG A 86 -22.13 6.29 12.44
N LYS A 87 -22.67 5.17 11.94
CA LYS A 87 -23.95 4.60 12.39
C LYS A 87 -23.80 4.19 13.87
N GLY A 88 -24.78 4.55 14.70
CA GLY A 88 -24.76 4.38 16.15
C GLY A 88 -24.70 2.91 16.61
N VAL A 89 -24.41 2.73 17.90
CA VAL A 89 -24.36 1.42 18.56
C VAL A 89 -25.78 0.85 18.70
N PRO A 90 -26.06 -0.38 18.21
CA PRO A 90 -27.38 -0.98 18.37
C PRO A 90 -27.65 -1.33 19.84
N ARG A 91 -28.82 -0.93 20.35
CA ARG A 91 -29.32 -1.34 21.67
C ARG A 91 -29.86 -2.77 21.58
N ARG A 92 -29.45 -3.63 22.50
CA ARG A 92 -30.10 -4.94 22.72
C ARG A 92 -31.29 -4.75 23.66
N ALA A 93 -32.39 -5.45 23.37
CA ALA A 93 -33.54 -5.63 24.25
C ALA A 93 -33.25 -6.69 25.31
#